data_AF-A0A9X4DBB7-F1
#
_entry.id   AF-A0A9X4DBB7-F1
#
_cell.length_a   1.000
_cell.length_b   1.000
_cell.length_c   1.000
_cell.angle_alpha   90.00
_cell.angle_beta   90.00
_cell.angle_gamma   90.00
#
_symmetry.space_group_name_H-M   'P 1'
#
loop_
_entity.id
_entity.type
_entity.pdbx_description
1 polymer ?
#
loop_
_entity_poly.entity_id
_entity_poly.type
_entity_poly.pdbx_seq_one_letter_code
_entity_poly.pdbx_strand_id
1 'polypeptide(L)'
;MKHFYLVTLYGYTKKGRLVFPSGFAPCDGPRITKEDLGAIMDDLYENDKRFKSGLGLHSVSYLGYMTEDAFEHLRSMPDVGADEEADED
;
A
#
# COMPACT_ATOMS: atom_id res chain seq x y z
N MET A 1 11.67 -1.81 -20.09
CA MET A 1 11.95 -2.48 -18.82
C MET A 1 10.79 -2.13 -17.90
N LYS A 2 10.15 -3.10 -17.24
CA LYS A 2 9.08 -2.79 -16.28
C LYS A 2 9.71 -2.23 -15.01
N HIS A 3 9.10 -1.20 -14.45
CA HIS A 3 9.51 -0.60 -13.19
C HIS A 3 8.47 -0.88 -12.14
N PHE A 4 8.90 -1.12 -10.90
CA PHE A 4 7.99 -1.39 -9.80
C PHE A 4 8.19 -0.36 -8.70
N TYR A 5 7.08 0.05 -8.10
CA TYR A 5 7.05 0.97 -6.96
C TYR A 5 6.27 0.33 -5.82
N LEU A 6 6.83 0.43 -4.61
CA LEU A 6 6.08 0.19 -3.38
C LEU A 6 5.47 1.53 -2.98
N VAL A 7 4.14 1.60 -2.94
CA VAL A 7 3.38 2.80 -2.58
C VAL A 7 2.77 2.58 -1.21
N THR A 8 3.02 3.50 -0.28
CA THR A 8 2.45 3.48 1.06
C THR A 8 1.53 4.67 1.25
N LEU A 9 0.28 4.40 1.61
CA LEU A 9 -0.75 5.40 1.84
C LEU A 9 -0.90 5.63 3.35
N TYR A 10 -0.57 6.82 3.83
CA TYR A 10 -0.71 7.15 5.25
C TYR A 10 -2.01 7.89 5.49
N GLY A 11 -2.76 7.45 6.49
CA GLY A 11 -3.96 8.14 6.91
C GLY A 11 -4.48 7.66 8.25
N TYR A 12 -5.57 8.27 8.69
CA TYR A 12 -6.22 7.90 9.94
C TYR A 12 -7.57 7.27 9.66
N THR A 13 -7.89 6.19 10.37
CA THR A 13 -9.25 5.65 10.42
C THR A 13 -10.19 6.64 11.09
N LYS A 14 -11.51 6.43 10.97
CA LYS A 14 -12.53 7.22 11.69
C LYS A 14 -12.33 7.25 13.22
N LYS A 15 -11.69 6.23 13.79
CA LYS A 15 -11.36 6.16 15.23
C LYS A 15 -10.05 6.89 15.61
N GLY A 16 -9.39 7.54 14.66
CA GLY A 16 -8.12 8.25 14.89
C GLY A 16 -6.88 7.35 14.90
N ARG A 17 -7.01 6.05 14.58
CA ARG A 17 -5.85 5.15 14.46
C ARG A 17 -5.11 5.41 13.14
N LEU A 18 -3.80 5.65 13.21
CA LEU A 18 -2.92 5.73 12.05
C LEU A 18 -2.86 4.36 11.36
N VAL A 19 -3.01 4.35 10.04
CA VAL A 19 -2.81 3.18 9.19
C VAL A 19 -1.96 3.56 7.99
N PHE A 20 -1.20 2.59 7.49
CA PHE A 20 -0.26 2.76 6.40
C PHE A 20 -0.31 1.58 5.42
N PRO A 21 -1.48 1.28 4.82
CA PRO A 21 -1.57 0.23 3.82
C PRO A 21 -0.60 0.51 2.67
N SER A 22 0.04 -0.55 2.20
CA SER A 22 0.99 -0.48 1.10
C SER A 22 0.51 -1.35 -0.05
N GLY A 23 0.77 -0.88 -1.26
CA GLY A 23 0.45 -1.55 -2.50
C GLY A 23 1.58 -1.42 -3.51
N PHE A 24 1.44 -2.14 -4.60
CA PHE A 24 2.51 -2.41 -5.54
C PHE A 24 2.09 -1.92 -6.93
N ALA A 25 2.87 -1.00 -7.52
CA ALA A 25 2.56 -0.39 -8.82
C ALA A 25 3.55 -0.87 -9.90
N PRO A 26 3.10 -1.66 -10.89
CA PRO A 26 3.88 -1.91 -12.10
C PRO A 26 3.72 -0.72 -13.07
N CYS A 27 4.82 -0.08 -13.43
CA CYS A 27 4.85 1.11 -14.30
C CYS A 27 5.65 0.85 -15.59
N ASP A 28 5.17 1.41 -16.69
CA ASP A 28 5.82 1.36 -18.02
C ASP A 28 6.95 2.41 -18.17
N GLY A 29 7.64 2.72 -17.08
CA GLY A 29 8.74 3.69 -17.03
C GLY A 29 9.10 4.09 -15.61
N PRO A 30 10.15 4.90 -15.42
CA PRO A 30 10.61 5.35 -14.11
C PRO A 30 9.74 6.50 -13.57
N ARG A 31 8.41 6.41 -13.72
CA ARG A 31 7.46 7.41 -13.26
C ARG A 31 6.16 6.73 -12.81
N ILE A 32 5.72 7.09 -11.62
CA ILE A 32 4.38 6.78 -11.13
C ILE A 32 3.38 7.83 -11.66
N THR A 33 2.23 7.35 -12.14
CA THR A 33 1.13 8.18 -12.64
C THR A 33 -0.01 8.27 -11.64
N LYS A 34 -1.01 9.11 -11.93
CA LYS A 34 -2.21 9.19 -11.07
C LYS A 34 -3.08 7.94 -11.23
N GLU A 35 -3.09 7.38 -12.43
CA GLU A 35 -3.78 6.16 -12.78
C GLU A 35 -3.23 4.97 -11.98
N ASP A 36 -1.89 4.87 -11.87
CA ASP A 36 -1.23 3.84 -11.04
C ASP A 36 -1.62 3.95 -9.56
N LEU A 37 -1.64 5.18 -9.04
CA LEU A 37 -2.09 5.44 -7.66
C LEU A 37 -3.56 5.10 -7.46
N GLY A 38 -4.41 5.42 -8.44
CA GLY A 38 -5.83 5.08 -8.43
C GLY A 38 -6.05 3.57 -8.35
N ALA A 39 -5.36 2.80 -9.18
CA ALA A 39 -5.45 1.34 -9.17
C ALA A 39 -5.04 0.72 -7.83
N ILE A 40 -4.01 1.25 -7.17
CA ILE A 40 -3.60 0.81 -5.83
C ILE A 40 -4.66 1.18 -4.78
N MET A 41 -5.20 2.39 -4.85
CA MET A 41 -6.26 2.80 -3.93
C MET A 41 -7.52 1.95 -4.08
N ASP A 42 -7.87 1.58 -5.32
CA ASP A 42 -9.01 0.71 -5.62
C ASP A 42 -8.78 -0.71 -5.08
N ASP A 43 -7.60 -1.30 -5.34
CA ASP A 43 -7.23 -2.62 -4.80
C ASP A 43 -7.26 -2.63 -3.26
N LEU A 44 -6.69 -1.61 -2.63
CA LEU A 44 -6.73 -1.46 -1.17
C LEU A 44 -8.17 -1.23 -0.67
N TYR A 45 -9.00 -0.49 -1.41
CA TYR A 45 -10.41 -0.33 -1.06
C TYR A 45 -11.16 -1.67 -1.16
N GLU A 46 -10.83 -2.55 -2.09
CA GLU A 46 -11.47 -3.84 -2.26
C GLU A 46 -10.97 -4.90 -1.27
N ASN A 47 -9.67 -4.88 -0.94
CA ASN A 47 -9.01 -5.97 -0.22
C ASN A 47 -8.59 -5.61 1.21
N ASP A 48 -8.46 -4.33 1.56
CA ASP A 48 -8.07 -3.88 2.90
C ASP A 48 -9.27 -3.33 3.70
N LYS A 49 -9.64 -4.04 4.77
CA LYS A 49 -10.75 -3.65 5.67
C LYS A 49 -10.54 -2.25 6.28
N ARG A 50 -9.28 -1.84 6.51
CA ARG A 50 -8.94 -0.52 7.07
C ARG A 50 -9.35 0.58 6.10
N PHE A 51 -9.13 0.35 4.81
CA PHE A 51 -9.49 1.29 3.75
C PHE A 51 -11.01 1.39 3.57
N LYS A 52 -11.73 0.25 3.56
CA LYS A 52 -13.21 0.20 3.53
C LYS A 52 -13.89 0.95 4.68
N SER A 53 -13.27 0.94 5.86
CA SER A 53 -13.85 1.60 7.05
C SER A 53 -13.88 3.13 6.97
N GLY A 54 -13.25 3.71 5.95
CA GLY A 54 -13.13 5.15 5.72
C GLY A 54 -11.78 5.64 6.22
N LEU A 55 -10.79 5.61 5.32
CA LEU A 55 -9.47 6.18 5.54
C LEU A 55 -9.47 7.68 5.18
N GLY A 56 -9.12 8.53 6.14
CA GLY A 56 -8.74 9.92 5.86
C GLY A 56 -7.28 9.97 5.38
N LEU A 57 -7.06 9.93 4.07
CA LEU A 57 -5.72 9.96 3.47
C LEU A 57 -5.01 11.29 3.77
N HIS A 58 -3.79 11.24 4.30
CA HIS A 58 -2.97 12.39 4.65
C HIS A 58 -1.73 12.53 3.77
N SER A 59 -1.05 11.44 3.47
CA SER A 59 0.14 11.47 2.62
C SER A 59 0.33 10.17 1.86
N VAL A 60 1.05 10.26 0.74
CA VAL A 60 1.48 9.12 -0.08
C VAL A 60 3.00 9.12 -0.12
N SER A 61 3.61 8.00 0.22
CA SER A 61 5.05 7.76 0.04
C SER A 61 5.27 6.68 -0.99
N TYR A 62 6.41 6.71 -1.66
CA TYR A 62 6.82 5.65 -2.56
C TYR A 62 8.30 5.33 -2.36
N LEU A 63 8.61 4.04 -2.31
CA LEU A 63 9.98 3.57 -2.44
C LEU A 63 10.36 3.67 -3.93
N GLY A 64 11.55 4.23 -4.19
CA GLY A 64 12.06 4.44 -5.55
C GLY A 64 12.11 3.16 -6.39
N TYR A 65 12.28 3.33 -7.70
CA TYR A 65 12.19 2.24 -8.69
C TYR A 65 12.95 0.98 -8.25
N MET A 66 12.30 -0.18 -8.35
CA MET A 66 12.92 -1.48 -8.11
C MET A 66 12.79 -2.40 -9.32
N THR A 67 13.68 -3.40 -9.38
CA THR A 67 13.63 -4.47 -10.38
C THR A 67 12.47 -5.42 -10.10
N GLU A 68 12.05 -6.19 -11.11
CA GLU A 68 11.03 -7.24 -10.97
C GLU A 68 11.41 -8.28 -9.91
N ASP A 69 12.69 -8.66 -9.83
CA ASP A 69 13.16 -9.62 -8.82
C ASP A 69 13.05 -9.07 -7.38
N ALA A 70 13.42 -7.80 -7.18
CA ALA A 70 13.29 -7.14 -5.87
C ALA A 70 11.81 -7.00 -5.48
N PHE A 71 10.97 -6.73 -6.45
CA PHE A 71 9.52 -6.68 -6.29
C PHE A 71 8.93 -8.02 -5.84
N GLU A 72 9.19 -9.10 -6.58
CA GLU A 72 8.67 -10.43 -6.24
C GLU A 72 9.22 -10.91 -4.90
N HIS A 73 10.48 -10.59 -4.58
CA HIS A 73 11.05 -10.86 -3.27
C HIS A 73 10.26 -10.18 -2.14
N LEU A 74 10.02 -8.87 -2.24
CA LEU A 74 9.26 -8.12 -1.24
C LEU A 74 7.81 -8.62 -1.13
N ARG A 75 7.15 -8.91 -2.26
CA ARG A 75 5.78 -9.42 -2.29
C ARG A 75 5.65 -10.80 -1.65
N SER A 76 6.71 -11.61 -1.70
CA SER A 76 6.74 -12.93 -1.08
C SER A 76 7.02 -12.92 0.42
N MET A 77 7.43 -11.78 0.99
CA MET A 77 7.68 -11.69 2.43
C MET A 77 6.36 -11.78 3.20
N PRO A 78 6.30 -12.59 4.26
CA PRO A 78 5.15 -12.62 5.15
C PRO A 78 4.97 -11.24 5.81
N ASP A 79 3.72 -10.87 6.06
CA ASP A 79 3.37 -9.60 6.70
C ASP A 79 3.72 -9.68 8.20
N VAL A 80 4.98 -9.37 8.53
CA VAL A 80 5.50 -9.35 9.90
C VAL A 80 4.96 -8.11 10.63
N GLY A 81 3.72 -8.19 11.12
CA GLY A 81 3.11 -7.12 11.93
C GLY A 81 1.59 -7.00 11.88
N ALA A 82 0.87 -7.87 11.18
CA ALA A 82 -0.60 -7.83 11.15
C ALA A 82 -1.27 -8.57 12.33
N ASP A 83 -0.52 -9.39 13.07
CA ASP A 83 -1.02 -10.18 14.20
C ASP A 83 -0.38 -9.72 15.52
N GLU A 84 -0.86 -8.63 16.12
CA GLU A 84 -0.63 -8.38 17.57
C GLU A 84 -1.58 -7.35 18.22
N GLU A 85 -2.78 -7.15 17.68
CA GLU A 85 -3.89 -6.63 18.48
C GLU A 85 -5.12 -7.50 18.22
N ALA A 86 -5.10 -8.70 18.83
CA ALA A 86 -6.33 -9.34 19.22
C ALA A 86 -7.06 -8.35 20.14
N ASP A 87 -8.26 -7.93 19.75
CA ASP A 87 -9.19 -7.24 20.63
C ASP A 87 -9.38 -8.14 21.88
N GLU A 88 -8.72 -7.81 22.99
CA GLU A 88 -9.13 -8.25 24.32
C GLU A 88 -10.33 -7.39 24.76
N ASP A 89 -11.35 -8.07 25.27
CA ASP A 89 -12.71 -7.61 25.61
C ASP A 89 -12.84 -6.30 26.40
#